data_AF-A0A662GZS0-F1
#
_entry.id   AF-A0A662GZS0-F1
#
_cell.length_a   1.000
_cell.length_b   1.000
_cell.length_c   1.000
_cell.angle_alpha   90.00
_cell.angle_beta   90.00
_cell.angle_gamma   90.00
#
_symmetry.space_group_name_H-M   'P 1'
#
loop_
_entity.id
_entity.type
_entity.pdbx_description
1 polymer ?
#
loop_
_entity_poly.entity_id
_entity_poly.type
_entity_poly.pdbx_seq_one_letter_code
_entity_poly.pdbx_strand_id
1 'polypeptide(L)'
;MRELEKSVELLRSMFPGKSDSWVRRCVRRLGTVRRINRNVWFLRCVPELGDRRAYYLVRFNRETGRYECSCYDSLSPWGDRRRKEICTHVGAVILSRLVKQARVEVAAGGCRRARR
;
A
#
# COMPACT_ATOMS: atom_id res chain seq x y z
N MET A 1 15.80 -5.54 -5.97
CA MET A 1 15.11 -4.51 -6.79
C MET A 1 14.01 -5.12 -7.66
N ARG A 2 14.27 -6.23 -8.39
CA ARG A 2 13.29 -6.90 -9.27
C ARG A 2 11.88 -7.13 -8.69
N GLU A 3 11.76 -7.56 -7.43
CA GLU A 3 10.42 -7.78 -6.82
C GLU A 3 9.61 -6.50 -6.61
N LEU A 4 10.29 -5.38 -6.35
CA LEU A 4 9.62 -4.10 -6.17
C LEU A 4 9.09 -3.58 -7.51
N GLU A 5 9.88 -3.68 -8.57
CA GLU A 5 9.50 -3.24 -9.93
C GLU A 5 8.24 -3.98 -10.39
N LYS A 6 8.24 -5.31 -10.33
CA LYS A 6 7.06 -6.14 -10.64
C LYS A 6 5.85 -5.77 -9.79
N SER A 7 6.04 -5.53 -8.49
CA SER A 7 4.95 -5.14 -7.59
C SER A 7 4.39 -3.75 -7.92
N VAL A 8 5.24 -2.83 -8.41
CA VAL A 8 4.82 -1.50 -8.86
C VAL A 8 4.05 -1.59 -10.18
N GLU A 9 4.48 -2.43 -11.12
CA GLU A 9 3.74 -2.70 -12.36
C GLU A 9 2.37 -3.30 -12.08
N LEU A 10 2.29 -4.27 -11.18
CA LEU A 10 1.02 -4.84 -10.74
C LEU A 10 0.13 -3.80 -10.04
N LEU A 11 0.71 -2.91 -9.23
CA LEU A 11 -0.05 -1.81 -8.63
C LEU A 11 -0.62 -0.86 -9.71
N ARG A 12 0.14 -0.57 -10.77
CA ARG A 12 -0.32 0.24 -11.91
C ARG A 12 -1.47 -0.43 -12.65
N SER A 13 -1.40 -1.74 -12.90
CA SER A 13 -2.47 -2.47 -13.59
C SER A 13 -3.75 -2.59 -12.75
N MET A 14 -3.63 -2.66 -11.42
CA MET A 14 -4.77 -2.63 -10.51
C MET A 14 -5.47 -1.26 -10.47
N PHE A 15 -4.73 -0.17 -10.73
CA PHE A 15 -5.22 1.21 -10.62
C PHE A 15 -4.86 2.05 -11.86
N PRO A 16 -5.38 1.70 -13.06
CA PRO A 16 -4.97 2.34 -14.32
C PRO A 16 -5.33 3.83 -14.39
N GLY A 17 -6.34 4.28 -13.65
CA GLY A 17 -6.72 5.69 -13.56
C GLY A 17 -5.84 6.55 -12.65
N LYS A 18 -4.78 5.99 -12.04
CA LYS A 18 -3.89 6.74 -11.13
C LYS A 18 -2.65 7.25 -11.83
N SER A 19 -2.32 8.52 -11.55
CA SER A 19 -1.13 9.16 -12.11
C SER A 19 0.16 8.57 -11.54
N ASP A 20 1.25 8.73 -12.29
CA ASP A 20 2.59 8.35 -11.83
C ASP A 20 2.97 9.01 -10.49
N SER A 21 2.50 10.24 -10.26
CA SER A 21 2.74 10.94 -9.00
C SER A 21 2.16 10.19 -7.80
N TRP A 22 1.00 9.55 -7.96
CA TRP A 22 0.35 8.74 -6.93
C TRP A 22 1.16 7.48 -6.67
N VAL A 23 1.63 6.80 -7.72
CA VAL A 23 2.46 5.60 -7.61
C VAL A 23 3.79 5.92 -6.92
N ARG A 24 4.49 6.98 -7.35
CA ARG A 24 5.75 7.44 -6.72
C ARG A 24 5.57 7.74 -5.23
N ARG A 25 4.46 8.37 -4.86
CA ARG A 25 4.12 8.62 -3.45
C ARG A 25 3.89 7.32 -2.68
N CYS A 26 3.25 6.32 -3.27
CA CYS A 26 3.08 4.99 -2.63
C CYS A 26 4.43 4.31 -2.38
N VAL A 27 5.34 4.34 -3.36
CA VAL A 27 6.70 3.80 -3.23
C VAL A 27 7.48 4.51 -2.12
N ARG A 28 7.47 5.85 -2.11
CA ARG A 28 8.15 6.64 -1.06
C ARG A 28 7.63 6.34 0.35
N ARG A 29 6.35 6.00 0.48
CA ARG A 29 5.72 5.63 1.77
C ARG A 29 5.99 4.20 2.20
N LEU A 30 6.51 3.34 1.32
CA LEU A 30 6.63 1.90 1.58
C LEU A 30 7.43 1.61 2.85
N GLY A 31 8.51 2.36 3.08
CA GLY A 31 9.36 2.23 4.27
C GLY A 31 8.68 2.61 5.60
N THR A 32 7.54 3.32 5.56
CA THR A 32 6.81 3.71 6.77
C THR A 32 5.70 2.74 7.16
N VAL A 33 5.39 1.76 6.30
CA VAL A 33 4.29 0.80 6.50
C VAL A 33 4.70 -0.30 7.47
N ARG A 34 4.00 -0.40 8.61
CA ARG A 34 4.11 -1.49 9.57
C ARG A 34 2.78 -2.21 9.71
N ARG A 35 2.78 -3.54 9.61
CA ARG A 35 1.58 -4.35 9.88
C ARG A 35 1.45 -4.49 11.40
N ILE A 36 0.32 -4.08 11.96
CA ILE A 36 0.02 -4.22 13.40
C ILE A 36 -0.86 -5.45 13.63
N ASN A 37 -1.79 -5.73 12.71
CA ASN A 37 -2.66 -6.91 12.78
C ASN A 37 -2.89 -7.49 11.37
N ARG A 38 -3.55 -8.64 11.28
CA ARG A 38 -3.86 -9.34 10.03
C ARG A 38 -4.49 -8.43 8.97
N ASN A 39 -5.36 -7.51 9.39
CA ASN A 39 -6.08 -6.59 8.51
C ASN A 39 -5.81 -5.11 8.84
N VAL A 40 -4.78 -4.79 9.63
CA VAL A 40 -4.51 -3.41 10.06
C VAL A 40 -3.03 -3.07 9.87
N TRP A 41 -2.80 -1.93 9.23
CA TRP A 41 -1.48 -1.36 8.97
C TRP A 41 -1.39 0.05 9.53
N PHE A 42 -0.24 0.34 10.10
CA PHE A 42 0.18 1.66 10.55
C PHE A 42 1.14 2.26 9.56
N LEU A 43 1.01 3.55 9.32
CA LEU A 43 1.94 4.34 8.54
C LEU A 43 2.40 5.52 9.38
N ARG A 44 3.72 5.69 9.49
CA ARG A 44 4.31 6.92 10.02
C ARG A 44 4.03 8.09 9.06
N CYS A 45 3.91 9.29 9.61
CA CYS A 45 3.80 10.51 8.81
C CYS A 45 5.01 10.72 7.89
N VAL A 46 4.75 11.34 6.74
CA VAL A 46 5.75 11.83 5.80
C VAL A 46 5.31 13.26 5.39
N PRO A 47 5.69 14.29 6.17
CA PRO A 47 5.26 15.67 5.93
C PRO A 47 5.56 16.18 4.52
N GLU A 48 6.68 15.75 3.93
CA GLU A 48 7.11 16.09 2.56
C GLU A 48 6.13 15.60 1.48
N LEU A 49 5.25 14.66 1.84
CA LEU A 49 4.19 14.15 0.97
C LEU A 49 2.82 14.77 1.22
N GLY A 50 2.72 15.71 2.16
CA GLY A 50 1.49 16.42 2.53
C GLY A 50 0.70 15.76 3.67
N ASP A 51 1.36 14.94 4.49
CA ASP A 51 0.74 14.40 5.70
C ASP A 51 0.61 15.49 6.77
N ARG A 52 -0.54 15.48 7.46
CA ARG A 52 -0.88 16.44 8.52
C ARG A 52 -1.11 15.79 9.87
N ARG A 53 -1.10 14.46 9.92
CA ARG A 53 -1.29 13.67 11.16
C ARG A 53 0.01 12.97 11.50
N ALA A 54 0.25 12.72 12.78
CA ALA A 54 1.44 12.01 13.25
C ALA A 54 1.52 10.57 12.71
N TYR A 55 0.36 9.93 12.48
CA TYR A 55 0.27 8.61 11.89
C TYR A 55 -1.06 8.40 11.16
N TYR A 56 -1.09 7.32 10.38
CA TYR A 56 -2.30 6.86 9.69
C TYR A 56 -2.52 5.37 9.94
N LEU A 57 -3.79 5.00 10.04
CA LEU A 57 -4.22 3.61 10.11
C LEU A 57 -4.95 3.25 8.83
N VAL A 58 -4.59 2.11 8.26
CA VAL A 58 -5.30 1.49 7.15
C VAL A 58 -5.85 0.16 7.63
N ARG A 59 -7.16 -0.03 7.45
CA ARG A 59 -7.88 -1.24 7.80
C ARG A 59 -8.41 -1.88 6.52
N PHE A 60 -8.36 -3.20 6.44
CA PHE A 60 -8.99 -3.96 5.36
C PHE A 60 -10.22 -4.67 5.92
N ASN A 61 -11.40 -4.28 5.46
CA ASN A 61 -12.64 -4.96 5.80
C ASN A 61 -12.78 -6.18 4.89
N ARG A 62 -12.86 -7.37 5.49
CA ARG A 62 -12.93 -8.65 4.76
C ARG A 62 -14.32 -8.92 4.20
N GLU A 63 -15.36 -8.44 4.84
CA GLU A 63 -16.75 -8.65 4.43
C GLU A 63 -17.06 -7.82 3.19
N THR A 64 -16.60 -6.56 3.17
CA THR A 64 -16.82 -5.66 2.03
C THR A 64 -15.71 -5.70 0.99
N GLY A 65 -14.57 -6.30 1.31
CA GLY A 65 -13.38 -6.32 0.46
C GLY A 65 -12.71 -4.95 0.26
N ARG A 66 -13.02 -3.96 1.11
CA ARG A 66 -12.57 -2.57 0.95
C ARG A 66 -11.51 -2.17 1.96
N TYR A 67 -10.66 -1.22 1.55
CA TYR A 67 -9.70 -0.57 2.43
C TYR A 67 -10.24 0.75 2.96
N GLU A 68 -10.05 0.96 4.25
CA GLU A 68 -10.40 2.18 4.96
C GLU A 68 -9.14 2.82 5.51
N CYS A 69 -8.96 4.11 5.27
CA CYS A 69 -7.84 4.88 5.80
C CYS A 69 -8.35 5.98 6.72
N SER A 70 -7.65 6.19 7.84
CA SER A 70 -7.93 7.32 8.73
C SER A 70 -7.75 8.69 8.07
N CYS A 71 -7.12 8.77 6.89
CA CYS A 71 -7.01 10.02 6.12
C CYS A 71 -8.30 10.38 5.35
N TYR A 72 -9.32 9.52 5.33
CA TYR A 72 -10.59 9.77 4.65
C TYR A 72 -11.55 10.65 5.45
N ASP A 73 -11.22 10.93 6.70
CA ASP A 73 -11.96 11.83 7.59
C ASP A 73 -12.32 13.14 6.88
N SER A 74 -13.57 13.58 7.04
CA SER A 74 -14.15 14.76 6.40
C SER A 74 -13.44 16.06 6.80
N LEU A 75 -12.75 16.07 7.95
CA LEU A 75 -11.88 17.16 8.38
C LEU A 75 -10.59 17.29 7.55
N SER A 76 -10.30 16.32 6.67
CA SER A 76 -9.19 16.41 5.73
C SER A 76 -9.67 17.04 4.41
N PRO A 77 -8.99 18.06 3.84
CA PRO A 77 -9.47 18.79 2.65
C PRO A 77 -9.72 17.95 1.38
N TRP A 78 -9.38 16.66 1.41
CA TRP A 78 -9.51 15.72 0.30
C TRP A 78 -10.14 14.39 0.73
N GLY A 79 -10.74 14.33 1.93
CA GLY A 79 -11.24 13.09 2.56
C GLY A 79 -12.24 12.36 1.68
N ASP A 80 -13.28 13.07 1.22
CA ASP A 80 -14.38 12.47 0.45
C ASP A 80 -13.98 12.08 -0.97
N ARG A 81 -13.14 12.87 -1.64
CA ARG A 81 -12.57 12.47 -2.95
C ARG A 81 -11.69 11.23 -2.81
N ARG A 82 -10.84 11.16 -1.77
CA ARG A 82 -9.95 10.01 -1.54
C ARG A 82 -10.71 8.76 -1.09
N ARG A 83 -11.84 8.91 -0.40
CA ARG A 83 -12.74 7.80 -0.05
C ARG A 83 -13.27 7.10 -1.30
N LYS A 84 -13.49 7.85 -2.38
CA LYS A 84 -13.93 7.31 -3.68
C LYS A 84 -12.78 6.76 -4.52
N GLU A 85 -11.58 7.34 -4.44
CA GLU A 85 -10.51 7.02 -5.38
C GLU A 85 -9.26 6.32 -4.79
N ILE A 86 -9.23 5.93 -3.51
CA ILE A 86 -8.06 5.30 -2.86
C ILE A 86 -6.87 6.27 -2.68
N CYS A 87 -6.49 6.52 -1.42
CA CYS A 87 -5.34 7.38 -1.11
C CYS A 87 -3.99 6.68 -1.27
N THR A 88 -2.92 7.47 -1.28
CA THR A 88 -1.54 6.95 -1.34
C THR A 88 -1.16 6.13 -0.10
N HIS A 89 -1.85 6.28 1.04
CA HIS A 89 -1.61 5.44 2.22
C HIS A 89 -2.11 4.01 2.00
N VAL A 90 -3.32 3.86 1.44
CA VAL A 90 -3.85 2.56 1.05
C VAL A 90 -3.00 1.96 -0.07
N GLY A 91 -2.63 2.75 -1.08
CA GLY A 91 -1.75 2.30 -2.16
C GLY A 91 -0.41 1.77 -1.64
N ALA A 92 0.21 2.44 -0.66
CA ALA A 92 1.44 1.97 -0.02
C ALA A 92 1.24 0.64 0.73
N VAL A 93 0.08 0.43 1.38
CA VAL A 93 -0.26 -0.82 2.05
C VAL A 93 -0.44 -1.96 1.05
N ILE A 94 -1.18 -1.72 -0.03
CA ILE A 94 -1.36 -2.71 -1.11
C ILE A 94 0.01 -3.08 -1.68
N LEU A 95 0.83 -2.10 -2.02
CA LEU A 95 2.19 -2.34 -2.52
C LEU A 95 3.04 -3.15 -1.54
N SER A 96 2.98 -2.83 -0.24
CA SER A 96 3.67 -3.60 0.81
C SER A 96 3.24 -5.06 0.84
N ARG A 97 1.96 -5.35 0.60
CA ARG A 97 1.45 -6.71 0.51
C ARG A 97 1.97 -7.43 -0.73
N LEU A 98 1.92 -6.78 -1.89
CA LEU A 98 2.44 -7.33 -3.16
C LEU A 98 3.92 -7.69 -3.06
N VAL A 99 4.75 -6.77 -2.55
CA VAL A 99 6.19 -7.00 -2.37
C VAL A 99 6.45 -8.16 -1.41
N LYS A 100 5.69 -8.27 -0.31
CA LYS A 100 5.82 -9.39 0.63
C LYS A 100 5.42 -10.71 0.00
N GLN A 101 4.34 -10.73 -0.78
CA GLN A 101 3.88 -11.93 -1.47
C GLN A 101 4.92 -12.40 -2.51
N ALA A 102 5.41 -11.49 -3.35
CA ALA A 102 6.44 -11.80 -4.34
C ALA A 102 7.71 -12.38 -3.70
N ARG A 103 8.13 -11.84 -2.56
CA ARG A 103 9.27 -12.40 -1.79
C ARG A 103 9.02 -13.82 -1.28
N VAL A 104 7.80 -14.11 -0.81
CA VAL A 104 7.44 -15.47 -0.35
C VAL A 104 7.39 -16.45 -1.53
N GLU A 105 6.85 -16.03 -2.67
CA GLU A 105 6.80 -16.85 -3.89
C GLU A 105 8.20 -17.18 -4.42
N VAL A 106 9.13 -16.22 -4.38
CA VAL A 106 10.54 -16.47 -4.71
C VAL A 106 11.19 -17.44 -3.73
N ALA A 107 10.95 -17.29 -2.42
CA ALA A 107 11.47 -18.21 -1.41
C ALA A 107 10.92 -19.64 -1.59
N ALA A 108 9.62 -19.77 -1.88
CA ALA A 108 8.97 -21.05 -2.13
C ALA A 108 9.38 -21.66 -3.49
N GLY A 109 9.69 -20.84 -4.49
CA GLY A 109 10.21 -21.25 -5.79
C GLY A 109 11.66 -21.72 -5.74
N GLY A 110 12.48 -21.15 -4.84
CA GLY A 110 13.85 -21.60 -4.58
C GLY A 110 13.92 -23.01 -3.99
N CYS A 111 12.98 -23.36 -3.10
CA CYS A 111 12.88 -24.70 -2.52
C CYS A 111 12.58 -25.79 -3.57
N ARG A 112 11.89 -25.45 -4.68
CA ARG A 112 11.61 -26.41 -5.76
C ARG A 112 12.81 -26.73 -6.66
N ARG A 113 13.90 -25.95 -6.62
CA ARG A 113 15.11 -26.18 -7.43
C ARG A 113 16.22 -26.95 -6.71
N ALA A 114 16.07 -27.23 -5.41
CA ALA A 114 17.04 -27.97 -4.61
C ALA A 114 16.76 -29.49 -4.53
N ARG A 115 15.85 -30.01 -5.37
CA ARG A 115 15.64 -31.46 -5.56
C ARG A 115 16.08 -31.85 -6.97
N ARG A 116 17.39 -31.93 -7.19
CA ARG A 116 18.00 -32.71 -8.27
C ARG A 116 19.28 -33.31 -7.75
#